data_AF-A0AAF0WCF8-F1
#
_entry.id   AF-A0AAF0WCF8-F1
#
_cell.length_a   1.000
_cell.length_b   1.000
_cell.length_c   1.000
_cell.angle_alpha   90.00
_cell.angle_beta   90.00
_cell.angle_gamma   90.00
#
_symmetry.space_group_name_H-M   'P 1'
#
loop_
_entity.id
_entity.type
_entity.pdbx_description
1 polymer ?
#
loop_
_entity_poly.entity_id
_entity_poly.type
_entity_poly.pdbx_seq_one_letter_code
_entity_poly.pdbx_strand_id
1 'polypeptide(L)'
;MEKQSVKILCALILAIYATCVAGKTCESPILTVPVPFCPKNEKADDNCWDNCKYRFGPAATAYCRAPVGPYKDPLCWCRFPC
;
A
#
# COMPACT_ATOMS: atom_id res chain seq x y z
N MET A 1 -7.27 47.73 0.83
CA MET A 1 -6.29 46.69 1.23
C MET A 1 -7.08 45.40 1.49
N GLU A 2 -7.41 44.60 0.46
CA GLU A 2 -8.41 43.51 0.58
C GLU A 2 -7.94 42.13 0.07
N LYS A 3 -6.70 41.99 -0.42
CA LYS A 3 -6.24 40.78 -1.13
C LYS A 3 -5.50 39.74 -0.28
N GLN A 4 -5.21 40.00 0.99
CA GLN A 4 -4.42 39.07 1.82
C GLN A 4 -5.26 37.95 2.47
N SER A 5 -6.51 38.22 2.85
CA SER A 5 -7.33 37.27 3.62
C SER A 5 -7.76 36.03 2.84
N VAL A 6 -7.91 36.14 1.51
CA VAL A 6 -8.35 35.03 0.65
C VAL A 6 -7.26 33.96 0.49
N LYS A 7 -5.98 34.36 0.45
CA LYS A 7 -4.85 33.45 0.25
C LYS A 7 -4.67 32.50 1.43
N ILE A 8 -4.88 33.01 2.64
CA ILE A 8 -4.74 32.25 3.89
C ILE A 8 -5.87 31.22 4.00
N LEU A 9 -7.09 31.57 3.60
CA LEU A 9 -8.22 30.64 3.58
C LEU A 9 -7.99 29.46 2.61
N CYS A 10 -7.49 29.72 1.39
CA CYS A 10 -7.18 28.65 0.43
C CYS A 10 -6.05 27.73 0.92
N ALA A 11 -5.02 28.27 1.56
CA ALA A 11 -3.92 27.48 2.11
C ALA A 11 -4.40 26.58 3.26
N LEU A 12 -5.30 27.07 4.12
CA LEU A 12 -5.91 26.28 5.18
C LEU A 12 -6.81 25.17 4.63
N ILE A 13 -7.62 25.44 3.60
CA ILE A 13 -8.45 24.41 2.97
C ILE A 13 -7.58 23.31 2.33
N LEU A 14 -6.51 23.68 1.62
CA LEU A 14 -5.55 22.71 1.04
C LEU A 14 -4.85 21.86 2.11
N ALA A 15 -4.45 22.46 3.22
CA ALA A 15 -3.84 21.74 4.33
C ALA A 15 -4.83 20.76 5.00
N ILE A 16 -6.09 21.16 5.19
CA ILE A 16 -7.13 20.29 5.77
C ILE A 16 -7.42 19.11 4.82
N TYR A 17 -7.55 19.36 3.52
CA TYR A 17 -7.70 18.29 2.52
C TYR A 17 -6.52 17.32 2.51
N ALA A 18 -5.29 17.81 2.67
CA ALA A 18 -4.10 16.96 2.76
C ALA A 18 -4.09 16.08 4.02
N THR A 19 -4.63 16.56 5.15
CA THR A 19 -4.66 15.80 6.41
C THR A 19 -5.74 14.72 6.46
N CYS A 20 -6.76 14.76 5.59
CA CYS A 20 -7.83 13.76 5.55
C CYS A 20 -7.50 12.53 4.68
N VAL A 21 -6.39 12.54 3.92
CA VAL A 21 -5.94 11.38 3.13
C VAL A 21 -4.84 10.61 3.87
N ALA A 22 -5.01 10.41 5.18
CA ALA A 22 -4.42 9.24 5.81
C ALA A 22 -5.26 8.04 5.36
N GLY A 23 -5.10 7.63 4.10
CA GLY A 23 -5.73 6.43 3.57
C GLY A 23 -5.42 5.27 4.51
N LYS A 24 -6.45 4.54 4.95
CA LYS A 24 -6.21 3.35 5.75
C LYS A 24 -5.32 2.43 4.93
N THR A 25 -4.38 1.80 5.60
CA THR A 25 -3.48 0.88 4.93
C THR A 25 -3.98 -0.53 5.22
N CYS A 26 -4.46 -1.22 4.18
CA CYS A 26 -4.91 -2.60 4.27
C CYS A 26 -3.78 -3.56 3.87
N GLU A 27 -3.82 -4.77 4.40
CA GLU A 27 -2.88 -5.84 4.08
C GLU A 27 -3.64 -7.12 3.70
N SER A 28 -3.22 -7.80 2.64
CA SER A 28 -3.87 -9.04 2.19
C SER A 28 -2.87 -10.02 1.54
N PRO A 29 -2.96 -11.33 1.83
CA PRO A 29 -2.11 -12.33 1.18
C PRO A 29 -2.59 -12.65 -0.25
N ILE A 30 -1.65 -12.92 -1.15
CA ILE A 30 -1.94 -13.46 -2.49
C ILE A 30 -1.78 -14.98 -2.44
N LEU A 31 -2.90 -15.70 -2.33
CA LEU A 31 -2.91 -17.17 -2.24
C LEU A 31 -2.92 -17.87 -3.61
N THR A 32 -3.30 -17.13 -4.66
CA THR A 32 -3.54 -17.68 -6.00
C THR A 32 -2.30 -17.73 -6.88
N VAL A 33 -1.18 -17.15 -6.42
CA VAL A 33 0.07 -17.10 -7.18
C VAL A 33 1.07 -17.98 -6.46
N PRO A 34 1.53 -19.08 -7.08
CA PRO A 34 2.68 -19.81 -6.54
C PRO A 34 3.86 -18.85 -6.56
N VAL A 35 4.27 -18.36 -5.39
CA VAL A 35 5.41 -17.46 -5.27
C VAL A 35 6.65 -18.36 -5.32
N PRO A 36 7.40 -18.38 -6.44
CA PRO A 36 8.40 -19.41 -6.68
C PRO A 36 9.57 -19.34 -5.68
N PHE A 37 9.77 -18.18 -5.04
CA PHE A 37 10.69 -18.01 -3.94
C PHE A 37 10.36 -16.70 -3.22
N CYS A 38 10.03 -16.74 -1.93
CA CYS A 38 9.93 -15.55 -1.08
C CYS A 38 10.95 -15.71 0.05
N PRO A 39 12.20 -15.21 -0.13
CA PRO A 39 13.16 -15.23 0.97
C PRO A 39 12.60 -14.38 2.12
N LYS A 40 12.57 -14.96 3.31
CA LYS A 40 12.03 -14.31 4.51
C LYS A 40 12.73 -12.97 4.72
N ASN A 41 11.96 -11.89 4.89
CA ASN A 41 12.44 -10.51 5.10
C ASN A 41 13.15 -9.85 3.90
N GLU A 42 12.98 -10.38 2.70
CA GLU A 42 13.47 -9.74 1.48
C GLU A 42 12.35 -9.11 0.65
N LYS A 43 12.75 -8.26 -0.29
CA LYS A 43 11.84 -7.69 -1.30
C LYS A 43 11.19 -8.86 -2.04
N ALA A 44 9.86 -8.83 -2.13
CA ALA A 44 9.16 -9.85 -2.88
C ALA A 44 9.52 -9.77 -4.37
N ASP A 45 9.54 -10.93 -5.04
CA ASP A 45 9.77 -11.07 -6.47
C ASP A 45 8.84 -10.15 -7.29
N ASP A 46 9.28 -9.75 -8.47
CA ASP A 46 8.53 -8.81 -9.32
C ASP A 46 7.13 -9.36 -9.67
N ASN A 47 6.96 -10.69 -9.79
CA ASN A 47 5.62 -11.28 -9.96
C ASN A 47 4.68 -10.98 -8.80
N CYS A 48 5.18 -10.98 -7.55
CA CYS A 48 4.37 -10.66 -6.38
C CYS A 48 3.94 -9.18 -6.42
N TRP A 49 4.87 -8.29 -6.81
CA TRP A 49 4.60 -6.87 -7.00
C TRP A 49 3.54 -6.59 -8.06
N ASP A 50 3.68 -7.21 -9.23
CA ASP A 50 2.75 -7.01 -10.35
C ASP A 50 1.36 -7.55 -10.03
N ASN A 51 1.26 -8.68 -9.32
CA ASN A 51 -0.03 -9.19 -8.85
C ASN A 51 -0.70 -8.28 -7.82
N CYS A 52 0.08 -7.70 -6.89
CA CYS A 52 -0.45 -6.71 -5.95
C CYS A 52 -0.98 -5.47 -6.68
N LYS A 53 -0.23 -4.95 -7.65
CA LYS A 53 -0.66 -3.80 -8.47
C LYS A 53 -1.88 -4.10 -9.32
N TYR A 54 -1.91 -5.29 -9.93
CA TYR A 54 -3.03 -5.74 -10.74
C TYR A 54 -4.33 -5.82 -9.93
N ARG A 55 -4.24 -6.30 -8.67
CA ARG A 55 -5.42 -6.52 -7.84
C ARG A 55 -5.88 -5.29 -7.05
N PHE A 56 -4.95 -4.48 -6.54
CA PHE A 56 -5.24 -3.38 -5.61
C PHE A 56 -4.87 -1.99 -6.16
N GLY A 57 -4.35 -1.92 -7.39
CA GLY A 57 -3.99 -0.67 -8.06
C GLY A 57 -2.51 -0.29 -7.91
N PRO A 58 -2.07 0.75 -8.64
CA PRO A 58 -0.65 1.08 -8.80
C PRO A 58 0.06 1.54 -7.50
N ALA A 59 -0.71 1.99 -6.50
CA ALA A 59 -0.20 2.36 -5.18
C ALA A 59 0.05 1.15 -4.27
N ALA A 60 -0.31 -0.06 -4.69
CA ALA A 60 -0.05 -1.27 -3.93
C ALA A 60 1.44 -1.61 -3.92
N THR A 61 1.90 -2.09 -2.77
CA THR A 61 3.26 -2.57 -2.53
C THR A 61 3.22 -4.04 -2.14
N ALA A 62 4.30 -4.78 -2.42
CA ALA A 62 4.37 -6.20 -2.11
C ALA A 62 5.62 -6.54 -1.27
N TYR A 63 5.47 -7.48 -0.34
CA TYR A 63 6.53 -7.92 0.55
C TYR A 63 6.34 -9.39 0.95
N CYS A 64 7.45 -10.06 1.26
CA CYS A 64 7.43 -11.42 1.78
C CYS A 64 7.22 -11.39 3.30
N ARG A 65 6.23 -12.14 3.80
CA ARG A 65 6.10 -12.39 5.24
C ARG A 65 6.42 -13.83 5.57
N ALA A 66 6.90 -14.01 6.80
CA ALA A 66 6.98 -15.32 7.41
C ALA A 66 5.60 -16.01 7.36
N PRO A 67 5.57 -17.34 7.26
CA PRO A 67 4.32 -18.09 7.29
C PRO A 67 3.52 -17.71 8.54
N VAL A 68 2.22 -17.47 8.36
CA VAL A 68 1.28 -17.13 9.44
C VAL A 68 0.10 -18.06 9.38
N GLY A 69 -0.31 -18.60 10.54
CA GLY A 69 -1.42 -19.54 10.61
C GLY A 69 -1.10 -20.89 9.93
N PRO A 70 -1.97 -21.41 9.04
CA PRO A 70 -1.85 -22.76 8.49
C PRO A 70 -0.79 -22.91 7.38
N TYR A 71 -0.23 -21.80 6.91
CA TYR A 71 0.73 -21.82 5.80
C TYR A 71 2.13 -22.17 6.31
N LYS A 72 2.83 -23.08 5.62
CA LYS A 72 4.20 -23.50 5.96
C LYS A 72 5.28 -22.71 5.24
N ASP A 73 4.94 -22.14 4.08
CA ASP A 73 5.87 -21.40 3.24
C ASP A 73 5.66 -19.88 3.37
N PRO A 74 6.72 -19.07 3.19
CA PRO A 74 6.60 -17.62 3.07
C PRO A 74 5.63 -17.23 1.96
N LEU A 75 4.70 -16.32 2.28
CA LEU A 75 3.68 -15.85 1.34
C LEU A 75 3.96 -14.43 0.86
N CYS A 76 3.52 -14.14 -0.36
CA CYS A 76 3.40 -12.80 -0.90
C CYS A 76 2.24 -12.06 -0.21
N TRP A 77 2.55 -10.89 0.37
CA TRP A 77 1.57 -10.00 0.97
C TRP A 77 1.55 -8.66 0.26
N CYS A 78 0.35 -8.15 0.01
CA CYS A 78 0.12 -6.82 -0.54
C CYS A 78 -0.22 -5.85 0.57
N ARG A 79 0.31 -4.63 0.48
CA ARG A 79 -0.12 -3.48 1.28
C ARG A 79 -0.59 -2.38 0.33
N PHE A 80 -1.80 -1.88 0.55
CA PHE A 80 -2.45 -0.95 -0.37
C PHE A 80 -3.36 0.03 0.39
N PRO A 81 -3.63 1.22 -0.19
CA PRO A 81 -4.60 2.15 0.37
C PRO A 81 -6.02 1.58 0.27
N CYS A 82 -6.73 1.68 1.39
CA CYS A 82 -8.15 1.45 1.63
C CYS A 82 -8.65 2.54 2.61
#